data_AF-A0A7Y6PT83-F1
#
_entry.id   AF-A0A7Y6PT83-F1
#
_cell.length_a   1.000
_cell.length_b   1.000
_cell.length_c   1.000
_cell.angle_alpha   90.00
_cell.angle_beta   90.00
_cell.angle_gamma   90.00
#
_symmetry.space_group_name_H-M   'P 1'
#
loop_
_entity.id
_entity.type
_entity.pdbx_description
1 polymer ?
#
loop_
_entity_poly.entity_id
_entity_poly.type
_entity_poly.pdbx_seq_one_letter_code
_entity_poly.pdbx_strand_id
1 'polypeptide(L)'
;MKRLARIGSWIGPPIGMSIAYTVLALTSDTDNTGKAWMAIGFGFVLVLWLVFRIAVEGAGISRALALGDSDKLLAIADQQLARRPGDSRYLVYKALAHEMRGERAEAAAAIADARPENDPLALLAASVRVSLAADANDLAGARKLVDEQLEPLAARVDRRLQITSHHHAHIARARLFAAEGRTDEARAELRRVSDDIRAGAALRDRAKALAAKL
;
A
#
# COMPACT_ATOMS: atom_id res chain seq x y z
N MET A 1 -0.25 -3.24 27.41
CA MET A 1 -0.57 -4.65 27.02
C MET A 1 -0.34 -4.96 25.53
N LYS A 2 -0.88 -4.19 24.56
CA LYS A 2 -0.70 -4.44 23.11
C LYS A 2 0.76 -4.48 22.61
N ARG A 3 1.68 -3.70 23.21
CA ARG A 3 3.13 -3.72 22.89
C ARG A 3 3.82 -5.03 23.33
N LEU A 4 3.53 -5.53 24.53
CA LEU A 4 4.11 -6.77 25.08
C LEU A 4 3.64 -8.01 24.32
N ALA A 5 2.33 -8.12 24.02
CA ALA A 5 1.80 -9.20 23.19
C ALA A 5 2.41 -9.22 21.78
N ARG A 6 2.75 -8.04 21.24
CA ARG A 6 3.35 -7.89 19.91
C ARG A 6 4.84 -8.21 19.89
N ILE A 7 5.61 -7.76 20.89
CA ILE A 7 7.01 -8.18 21.08
C ILE A 7 7.04 -9.70 21.30
N GLY A 8 6.12 -10.25 22.10
CA GLY A 8 5.93 -11.68 22.27
C GLY A 8 5.63 -12.40 20.95
N SER A 9 4.81 -11.84 20.06
CA SER A 9 4.58 -12.45 18.73
C SER A 9 5.77 -12.35 17.77
N TRP A 10 6.68 -11.41 18.01
CA TRP A 10 7.84 -11.15 17.14
C TRP A 10 9.07 -11.93 17.59
N ILE A 11 9.27 -12.05 18.90
CA ILE A 11 10.43 -12.71 19.50
C ILE A 11 10.08 -14.12 20.00
N GLY A 12 8.82 -14.38 20.35
CA GLY A 12 8.37 -15.66 20.89
C GLY A 12 8.58 -16.85 19.94
N PRO A 13 8.17 -16.78 18.65
CA PRO A 13 8.42 -17.87 17.71
C PRO A 13 9.92 -18.19 17.51
N PRO A 14 10.83 -17.23 17.23
CA PRO A 14 12.24 -17.56 17.09
C PRO A 14 12.85 -18.06 18.41
N ILE A 15 12.49 -17.49 19.57
CA ILE A 15 12.96 -17.99 20.88
C ILE A 15 12.48 -19.42 21.13
N GLY A 16 11.18 -19.69 20.93
CA GLY A 16 10.61 -21.02 21.13
C GLY A 16 11.27 -22.06 20.23
N MET A 17 11.54 -21.70 18.97
CA MET A 17 12.27 -22.56 18.05
C MET A 17 13.74 -22.73 18.44
N SER A 18 14.42 -21.67 18.91
CA SER A 18 15.80 -21.78 19.43
C SER A 18 15.88 -22.74 20.62
N ILE A 19 14.94 -22.64 21.57
CA ILE A 19 14.86 -23.54 22.73
C ILE A 19 14.61 -24.98 22.25
N ALA A 20 13.65 -25.19 21.34
CA ALA A 20 13.35 -26.51 20.80
C ALA A 20 14.55 -27.15 20.08
N TYR A 21 15.25 -26.39 19.23
CA TYR A 21 16.45 -26.86 18.52
C TYR A 21 17.63 -27.12 19.48
N THR A 22 17.74 -26.32 20.54
CA THR A 22 18.78 -26.51 21.57
C THR A 22 18.51 -27.77 22.39
N VAL A 23 17.27 -27.99 22.81
CA VAL A 23 16.86 -29.24 23.47
C VAL A 23 17.10 -30.44 22.55
N LEU A 24 16.68 -30.35 21.29
CA LEU A 24 16.89 -31.42 20.31
C LEU A 24 18.37 -31.75 20.13
N ALA A 25 19.23 -30.74 20.00
CA ALA A 25 20.68 -30.92 19.84
C ALA A 25 21.36 -31.50 21.10
N LEU A 26 20.84 -31.17 22.29
CA LEU A 26 21.33 -31.71 23.56
C LEU A 26 20.89 -33.16 23.79
N THR A 27 19.70 -33.53 23.33
CA THR A 27 19.14 -34.89 23.49
C THR A 27 19.51 -35.84 22.36
N SER A 28 20.07 -35.34 21.25
CA SER A 28 20.46 -36.18 20.12
C SER A 28 21.85 -36.78 20.34
N ASP A 29 21.97 -38.10 20.24
CA ASP A 29 23.25 -38.82 20.11
C ASP A 29 23.84 -38.71 18.69
N THR A 30 23.77 -37.51 18.11
CA THR A 30 24.33 -37.24 16.78
C THR A 30 25.73 -36.64 16.89
N ASP A 31 26.61 -37.06 16.00
CA ASP A 31 27.96 -36.50 15.86
C ASP A 31 27.92 -35.00 15.54
N ASN A 32 29.07 -34.33 15.72
CA ASN A 32 29.22 -32.90 15.44
C ASN A 32 28.75 -32.50 14.04
N THR A 33 28.89 -33.38 13.05
CA THR A 33 28.37 -33.17 11.68
C THR A 33 26.84 -33.15 11.64
N GLY A 34 26.15 -34.00 12.40
CA GLY A 34 24.69 -33.99 12.53
C GLY A 34 24.18 -32.72 13.22
N LYS A 35 24.88 -32.27 14.27
CA LYS A 35 24.58 -31.00 14.96
C LYS A 35 24.78 -29.78 14.03
N ALA A 36 25.78 -29.81 13.16
CA ALA A 36 26.00 -28.76 12.16
C ALA A 36 24.83 -28.68 11.15
N TRP A 37 24.33 -29.82 10.67
CA TRP A 37 23.14 -29.85 9.79
C TRP A 37 21.88 -29.34 10.50
N MET A 38 21.69 -29.65 11.78
CA MET A 38 20.58 -29.09 12.57
C MET A 38 20.67 -27.56 12.68
N ALA A 39 21.86 -27.01 12.90
CA ALA A 39 22.06 -25.57 12.95
C ALA A 39 21.76 -24.87 11.61
N ILE A 40 22.16 -25.49 10.49
CA ILE A 40 21.82 -25.00 9.14
C ILE A 40 20.30 -25.00 8.92
N GLY A 41 19.62 -26.10 9.30
CA GLY A 41 18.17 -26.20 9.22
C GLY A 41 17.45 -25.13 10.05
N PHE A 42 17.95 -24.86 11.27
CA PHE A 42 17.42 -23.79 12.11
C PHE A 42 17.60 -22.41 11.47
N GLY A 43 18.78 -22.12 10.91
CA GLY A 43 19.04 -20.90 10.17
C GLY A 43 18.06 -20.70 9.00
N PHE A 44 17.79 -21.77 8.25
CA PHE A 44 16.83 -21.73 7.14
C PHE A 44 15.40 -21.40 7.61
N VAL A 45 14.95 -22.00 8.71
CA VAL A 45 13.64 -21.73 9.30
C VAL A 45 13.53 -20.27 9.79
N LEU A 46 14.59 -19.72 10.39
CA LEU A 46 14.60 -18.31 10.79
C LEU A 46 14.50 -17.36 9.58
N VAL A 47 15.22 -17.66 8.50
CA VAL A 47 15.13 -16.88 7.25
C VAL A 47 13.72 -16.95 6.68
N LEU A 48 13.12 -18.15 6.58
CA LEU A 48 11.75 -18.31 6.12
C LEU A 48 10.74 -17.56 6.99
N TRP A 49 10.89 -17.63 8.33
CA TRP A 49 10.04 -16.90 9.25
C TRP A 49 10.12 -15.39 9.02
N LEU A 50 11.34 -14.86 8.82
CA LEU A 50 11.55 -13.44 8.52
C LEU A 50 10.88 -13.04 7.20
N VAL A 51 11.10 -13.81 6.13
CA VAL A 51 10.50 -13.59 4.81
C VAL A 51 8.98 -13.61 4.90
N PHE A 52 8.39 -14.61 5.56
CA PHE A 52 6.94 -14.72 5.73
C PHE A 52 6.39 -13.51 6.49
N ARG A 53 7.10 -13.04 7.52
CA ARG A 53 6.64 -11.90 8.31
C ARG A 53 6.64 -10.59 7.53
N ILE A 54 7.65 -10.37 6.70
CA ILE A 54 7.73 -9.23 5.76
C ILE A 54 6.60 -9.35 4.72
N ALA A 55 6.39 -10.54 4.17
CA ALA A 55 5.36 -10.80 3.18
C ALA A 55 3.93 -10.55 3.71
N VAL A 56 3.65 -10.93 4.96
CA VAL A 56 2.33 -10.70 5.61
C VAL A 56 2.00 -9.22 5.71
N GLU A 57 3.00 -8.35 5.89
CA GLU A 57 2.76 -6.91 5.95
C GLU A 57 2.37 -6.34 4.59
N GLY A 58 3.12 -6.67 3.53
CA GLY A 58 2.79 -6.28 2.17
C GLY A 58 1.44 -6.86 1.72
N ALA A 59 1.15 -8.12 2.07
CA ALA A 59 -0.14 -8.75 1.81
C ALA A 59 -1.28 -8.06 2.57
N GLY A 60 -1.02 -7.57 3.79
CA GLY A 60 -1.97 -6.79 4.57
C GLY A 60 -2.38 -5.49 3.89
N ILE A 61 -1.40 -4.73 3.37
CA ILE A 61 -1.62 -3.49 2.62
C ILE A 61 -2.34 -3.80 1.30
N SER A 62 -1.86 -4.78 0.53
CA SER A 62 -2.48 -5.18 -0.74
C SER A 62 -3.95 -5.58 -0.55
N ARG A 63 -4.24 -6.37 0.48
CA ARG A 63 -5.62 -6.76 0.82
C ARG A 63 -6.45 -5.57 1.26
N ALA A 64 -5.92 -4.68 2.10
CA ALA A 64 -6.65 -3.49 2.54
C ALA A 64 -7.02 -2.61 1.35
N LEU A 65 -6.09 -2.40 0.40
CA LEU A 65 -6.35 -1.69 -0.85
C LEU A 65 -7.40 -2.39 -1.73
N ALA A 66 -7.27 -3.71 -1.91
CA ALA A 66 -8.20 -4.49 -2.73
C ALA A 66 -9.64 -4.50 -2.19
N LEU A 67 -9.79 -4.51 -0.86
CA LEU A 67 -11.07 -4.48 -0.15
C LEU A 67 -11.59 -3.08 0.14
N GLY A 68 -10.78 -2.04 -0.11
CA GLY A 68 -11.15 -0.68 0.25
C GLY A 68 -11.20 -0.42 1.76
N ASP A 69 -10.52 -1.25 2.56
CA ASP A 69 -10.50 -1.18 4.02
C ASP A 69 -9.54 -0.07 4.50
N SER A 70 -10.06 1.17 4.50
CA SER A 70 -9.31 2.36 4.90
C SER A 70 -8.88 2.32 6.37
N ASP A 71 -9.66 1.71 7.26
CA ASP A 71 -9.34 1.53 8.69
C ASP A 71 -8.09 0.69 8.87
N LYS A 72 -8.03 -0.45 8.20
CA LYS A 72 -6.88 -1.33 8.27
C LYS A 72 -5.66 -0.72 7.59
N LEU A 73 -5.83 -0.04 6.46
CA LEU A 73 -4.72 0.63 5.78
C LEU A 73 -4.12 1.74 6.66
N LEU A 74 -4.96 2.56 7.29
CA LEU A 74 -4.53 3.60 8.21
C LEU A 74 -3.83 3.02 9.44
N ALA A 75 -4.39 1.97 10.04
CA ALA A 75 -3.79 1.30 11.19
C ALA A 75 -2.40 0.73 10.89
N ILE A 76 -2.19 0.17 9.69
CA ILE A 76 -0.88 -0.31 9.24
C ILE A 76 0.08 0.89 9.05
N ALA A 77 -0.37 1.93 8.35
CA ALA A 77 0.45 3.12 8.07
C ALA A 77 0.88 3.83 9.35
N ASP A 78 -0.04 4.12 10.28
CA ASP A 78 0.25 4.76 11.56
C ASP A 78 1.19 3.92 12.41
N GLN A 79 1.00 2.60 12.42
CA GLN A 79 1.89 1.70 13.14
C GLN A 79 3.34 1.78 12.61
N GLN A 80 3.51 1.90 11.30
CA GLN A 80 4.84 1.95 10.70
C GLN A 80 5.46 3.34 10.79
N LEU A 81 4.67 4.41 10.64
CA LEU A 81 5.15 5.78 10.86
C LEU A 81 5.57 6.02 12.32
N ALA A 82 4.91 5.37 13.28
CA ALA A 82 5.35 5.40 14.68
C ALA A 82 6.73 4.73 14.91
N ARG A 83 7.17 3.86 13.99
CA ARG A 83 8.47 3.18 14.04
C ARG A 83 9.52 3.84 13.16
N ARG A 84 9.09 4.36 12.02
CA ARG A 84 9.90 5.00 10.98
C ARG A 84 9.22 6.32 10.61
N PRO A 85 9.37 7.36 11.45
CA PRO A 85 8.81 8.66 11.15
C PRO A 85 9.34 9.16 9.80
N GLY A 86 8.44 9.66 8.95
CA GLY A 86 8.81 10.18 7.63
C GLY A 86 9.02 9.13 6.53
N ASP A 87 8.80 7.84 6.78
CA ASP A 87 8.84 6.83 5.70
C ASP A 87 7.73 7.13 4.66
N SER A 88 8.19 7.63 3.52
CA SER A 88 7.36 8.16 2.45
C SER A 88 6.30 7.18 1.95
N ARG A 89 6.61 5.88 1.90
CA ARG A 89 5.65 4.85 1.50
C ARG A 89 4.43 4.81 2.39
N TYR A 90 4.63 4.88 3.71
CA TYR A 90 3.53 4.86 4.66
C TYR A 90 2.80 6.20 4.73
N LEU A 91 3.47 7.32 4.42
CA LEU A 91 2.81 8.61 4.20
C LEU A 91 1.85 8.55 3.00
N VAL A 92 2.25 7.94 1.87
CA VAL A 92 1.36 7.74 0.71
C VAL A 92 0.18 6.85 1.05
N TYR A 93 0.40 5.73 1.75
CA TYR A 93 -0.71 4.85 2.17
C TYR A 93 -1.64 5.51 3.18
N LYS A 94 -1.10 6.32 4.10
CA LYS A 94 -1.90 7.12 5.03
C LYS A 94 -2.76 8.14 4.30
N ALA A 95 -2.17 8.87 3.34
CA ALA A 95 -2.90 9.82 2.52
C ALA A 95 -4.02 9.13 1.72
N LEU A 96 -3.74 7.96 1.15
CA LEU A 96 -4.72 7.18 0.40
C LEU A 96 -5.86 6.68 1.30
N ALA A 97 -5.56 6.26 2.53
CA ALA A 97 -6.58 5.84 3.49
C ALA A 97 -7.52 7.01 3.87
N HIS A 98 -6.97 8.19 4.18
CA HIS A 98 -7.75 9.39 4.45
C HIS A 98 -8.57 9.82 3.24
N GLU A 99 -7.99 9.75 2.04
CA GLU A 99 -8.68 10.04 0.78
C GLU A 99 -9.88 9.10 0.57
N MET A 100 -9.72 7.80 0.84
CA MET A 100 -10.81 6.81 0.76
C MET A 100 -11.96 7.09 1.74
N ARG A 101 -11.67 7.74 2.88
CA ARG A 101 -12.68 8.18 3.85
C ARG A 101 -13.31 9.54 3.53
N GLY A 102 -12.75 10.27 2.56
CA GLY A 102 -13.15 11.65 2.29
C GLY A 102 -12.56 12.68 3.26
N GLU A 103 -11.59 12.29 4.09
CA GLU A 103 -10.87 13.12 5.05
C GLU A 103 -9.79 13.94 4.31
N ARG A 104 -10.21 15.00 3.61
CA ARG A 104 -9.37 15.73 2.66
C ARG A 104 -8.18 16.43 3.30
N ALA A 105 -8.38 17.06 4.47
CA ALA A 105 -7.34 17.82 5.15
C ALA A 105 -6.22 16.90 5.64
N GLU A 106 -6.59 15.75 6.19
CA GLU A 106 -5.69 14.71 6.68
C GLU A 106 -4.95 14.04 5.52
N ALA A 107 -5.62 13.79 4.39
CA ALA A 107 -4.98 13.30 3.18
C ALA A 107 -3.94 14.28 2.63
N ALA A 108 -4.27 15.58 2.59
CA ALA A 108 -3.37 16.63 2.14
C ALA A 108 -2.15 16.76 3.07
N ALA A 109 -2.36 16.75 4.38
CA ALA A 109 -1.28 16.79 5.37
C ALA A 109 -0.33 15.58 5.22
N ALA A 110 -0.88 14.38 5.06
CA ALA A 110 -0.07 13.17 4.92
C ALA A 110 0.75 13.14 3.62
N ILE A 111 0.23 13.68 2.51
CA ILE A 111 0.91 13.62 1.20
C ILE A 111 1.91 14.76 0.96
N ALA A 112 1.86 15.83 1.76
CA ALA A 112 2.73 17.00 1.63
C ALA A 112 4.22 16.61 1.75
N ASP A 113 4.53 15.81 2.78
CA ASP A 113 5.89 15.39 3.11
C ASP A 113 6.32 14.11 2.38
N ALA A 114 5.40 13.44 1.67
CA ALA A 114 5.71 12.22 0.95
C ALA A 114 6.67 12.50 -0.24
N ARG A 115 7.83 11.85 -0.21
CA ARG A 115 8.86 11.85 -1.28
C ARG A 115 9.09 10.41 -1.76
N PRO A 116 8.19 9.86 -2.59
CA PRO A 116 8.21 8.45 -2.96
C PRO A 116 9.47 8.12 -3.78
N GLU A 117 10.15 7.03 -3.42
CA GLU A 117 11.45 6.64 -4.00
C GLU A 117 11.32 5.83 -5.29
N ASN A 118 10.13 5.31 -5.61
CA ASN A 118 9.88 4.53 -6.81
C ASN A 118 8.67 5.04 -7.59
N ASP A 119 8.71 4.81 -8.91
CA ASP A 119 7.70 5.32 -9.84
C ASP A 119 6.27 4.83 -9.53
N PRO A 120 6.01 3.56 -9.16
CA PRO A 120 4.65 3.11 -8.85
C PRO A 120 4.02 3.80 -7.64
N LEU A 121 4.81 4.05 -6.59
CA LEU A 121 4.37 4.77 -5.41
C LEU A 121 4.27 6.28 -5.69
N ALA A 122 5.16 6.82 -6.53
CA ALA A 122 5.08 8.20 -6.99
C ALA A 122 3.80 8.45 -7.80
N LEU A 123 3.39 7.50 -8.65
CA LEU A 123 2.14 7.56 -9.38
C LEU A 123 0.92 7.57 -8.45
N LEU A 124 0.93 6.75 -7.39
CA LEU A 124 -0.13 6.78 -6.36
C LEU A 124 -0.17 8.14 -5.65
N ALA A 125 1.00 8.67 -5.26
CA ALA A 125 1.09 9.97 -4.62
C ALA A 125 0.57 11.11 -5.52
N ALA A 126 0.97 11.11 -6.80
CA ALA A 126 0.47 12.07 -7.79
C ALA A 126 -1.05 11.96 -7.99
N SER A 127 -1.58 10.73 -8.02
CA SER A 127 -3.03 10.48 -8.13
C SER A 127 -3.82 11.10 -6.96
N VAL A 128 -3.31 10.97 -5.73
CA VAL A 128 -3.92 11.58 -4.55
C VAL A 128 -3.84 13.11 -4.62
N ARG A 129 -2.68 13.67 -4.99
CA ARG A 129 -2.49 15.13 -5.14
C ARG A 129 -3.44 15.74 -6.17
N VAL A 130 -3.55 15.11 -7.35
CA VAL A 130 -4.49 15.53 -8.40
C VAL A 130 -5.93 15.46 -7.90
N SER A 131 -6.30 14.37 -7.23
CA SER A 131 -7.65 14.20 -6.69
C SER A 131 -8.00 15.29 -5.67
N LEU A 132 -7.07 15.61 -4.76
CA LEU A 132 -7.26 16.67 -3.77
C LEU A 132 -7.36 18.06 -4.41
N ALA A 133 -6.53 18.35 -5.41
CA ALA A 133 -6.59 19.63 -6.14
C ALA A 133 -7.92 19.77 -6.92
N ALA A 134 -8.36 18.72 -7.61
CA ALA A 134 -9.65 18.70 -8.30
C ALA A 134 -10.82 18.86 -7.32
N ASP A 135 -10.80 18.16 -6.19
CA ASP A 135 -11.84 18.25 -5.15
C ASP A 135 -11.87 19.62 -4.45
N ALA A 136 -10.74 20.35 -4.46
CA ALA A 136 -10.61 21.72 -3.97
C ALA A 136 -10.95 22.79 -5.03
N ASN A 137 -11.36 22.37 -6.23
CA ASN A 137 -11.63 23.24 -7.39
C ASN A 137 -10.41 24.05 -7.88
N ASP A 138 -9.19 23.63 -7.55
CA ASP A 138 -7.95 24.16 -8.11
C ASP A 138 -7.63 23.45 -9.43
N LEU A 139 -8.39 23.79 -10.47
CA LEU A 139 -8.28 23.14 -11.78
C LEU A 139 -6.92 23.38 -12.44
N ALA A 140 -6.36 24.58 -12.28
CA ALA A 140 -5.06 24.95 -12.85
C ALA A 140 -3.93 24.15 -12.18
N GLY A 141 -3.93 24.07 -10.83
CA GLY A 141 -2.99 23.25 -10.09
C GLY A 141 -3.14 21.76 -10.40
N ALA A 142 -4.37 21.25 -10.47
CA ALA A 142 -4.65 19.86 -10.82
C ALA A 142 -4.15 19.51 -12.24
N ARG A 143 -4.38 20.37 -13.23
CA ARG A 143 -3.90 20.19 -14.60
C ARG A 143 -2.37 20.15 -14.66
N LYS A 144 -1.72 21.11 -14.00
CA LYS A 144 -0.25 21.15 -13.91
C LYS A 144 0.31 19.86 -13.31
N LEU A 145 -0.30 19.36 -12.23
CA LEU A 145 0.10 18.08 -11.62
C LEU A 145 -0.09 16.89 -12.55
N VAL A 146 -1.15 16.90 -13.38
CA VAL A 146 -1.37 15.84 -14.38
C VAL A 146 -0.23 15.85 -15.41
N ASP A 147 0.07 17.01 -15.98
CA ASP A 147 1.03 17.13 -17.08
C ASP A 147 2.48 16.95 -16.61
N GLU A 148 2.84 17.48 -15.44
CA GLU A 148 4.22 17.43 -14.93
C GLU A 148 4.54 16.14 -14.16
N GLN A 149 3.54 15.49 -13.55
CA GLN A 149 3.77 14.34 -12.68
C GLN A 149 2.99 13.10 -13.13
N LEU A 150 1.66 13.19 -13.21
CA LEU A 150 0.81 12.01 -13.38
C LEU A 150 1.07 11.28 -14.71
N GLU A 151 1.02 11.98 -15.84
CA GLU A 151 1.20 11.38 -17.17
C GLU A 151 2.64 10.86 -17.40
N PRO A 152 3.71 11.61 -17.08
CA PRO A 152 5.07 11.10 -17.19
C PRO A 152 5.33 9.87 -16.32
N LEU A 153 4.72 9.79 -15.13
CA LEU A 153 4.81 8.60 -14.28
C LEU A 153 3.99 7.44 -14.85
N ALA A 154 2.76 7.69 -15.30
CA ALA A 154 1.90 6.67 -15.89
C ALA A 154 2.55 6.02 -17.13
N ALA A 155 3.28 6.80 -17.93
CA ALA A 155 4.00 6.28 -19.10
C ALA A 155 5.18 5.36 -18.73
N ARG A 156 5.84 5.58 -17.59
CA ARG A 156 7.01 4.80 -17.13
C ARG A 156 6.63 3.55 -16.33
N VAL A 157 5.52 3.59 -15.62
CA VAL A 157 5.07 2.48 -14.77
C VAL A 157 4.44 1.38 -15.63
N ASP A 158 5.01 0.17 -15.59
CA ASP A 158 4.42 -0.98 -16.28
C ASP A 158 3.03 -1.32 -15.72
N ARG A 159 2.01 -1.09 -16.55
CA ARG A 159 0.61 -1.35 -16.23
C ARG A 159 0.32 -2.80 -15.86
N ARG A 160 1.04 -3.77 -16.42
CA ARG A 160 0.81 -5.20 -16.15
C ARG A 160 1.22 -5.58 -14.73
N LEU A 161 2.29 -4.96 -14.23
CA LEU A 161 2.84 -5.25 -12.90
C LEU A 161 2.24 -4.36 -11.81
N GLN A 162 1.84 -3.13 -12.15
CA GLN A 162 1.44 -2.10 -11.20
C GLN A 162 0.06 -1.52 -11.50
N ILE A 163 -0.90 -2.42 -11.76
CA ILE A 163 -2.24 -2.05 -12.20
C ILE A 163 -2.98 -1.14 -11.21
N THR A 164 -2.76 -1.33 -9.90
CA THR A 164 -3.40 -0.53 -8.85
C THR A 164 -3.05 0.96 -8.98
N SER A 165 -1.77 1.29 -9.21
CA SER A 165 -1.34 2.69 -9.41
C SER A 165 -2.01 3.32 -10.63
N HIS A 166 -2.16 2.55 -11.71
CA HIS A 166 -2.87 2.99 -12.92
C HIS A 166 -4.36 3.22 -12.68
N HIS A 167 -5.03 2.34 -11.92
CA HIS A 167 -6.44 2.54 -11.59
C HIS A 167 -6.67 3.80 -10.75
N HIS A 168 -5.79 4.10 -9.78
CA HIS A 168 -5.87 5.35 -9.05
C HIS A 168 -5.60 6.57 -9.93
N ALA A 169 -4.69 6.48 -10.90
CA ALA A 169 -4.46 7.54 -11.88
C ALA A 169 -5.69 7.80 -12.75
N HIS A 170 -6.40 6.74 -13.20
CA HIS A 170 -7.67 6.89 -13.92
C HIS A 170 -8.75 7.57 -13.06
N ILE A 171 -8.88 7.20 -11.77
CA ILE A 171 -9.82 7.86 -10.86
C ILE A 171 -9.46 9.34 -10.68
N ALA A 172 -8.18 9.67 -10.55
CA ALA A 172 -7.72 11.05 -10.40
C ALA A 172 -8.03 11.89 -11.65
N ARG A 173 -7.77 11.36 -12.85
CA ARG A 173 -8.15 12.00 -14.12
C ARG A 173 -9.66 12.22 -14.21
N ALA A 174 -10.45 11.20 -13.86
CA ALA A 174 -11.89 11.30 -13.89
C ALA A 174 -12.43 12.43 -12.99
N ARG A 175 -11.86 12.59 -11.79
CA ARG A 175 -12.23 13.69 -10.89
C ARG A 175 -11.89 15.06 -11.48
N LEU A 176 -10.72 15.20 -12.08
CA LEU A 176 -10.36 16.44 -12.77
C LEU A 176 -11.33 16.75 -13.92
N PHE A 177 -11.60 15.77 -14.79
CA PHE A 177 -12.54 15.95 -15.90
C PHE A 177 -13.96 16.30 -15.41
N ALA A 178 -14.41 15.67 -14.32
CA ALA A 178 -15.69 16.00 -13.70
C ALA A 178 -15.72 17.45 -13.20
N ALA A 179 -14.66 17.89 -12.51
CA ALA A 179 -14.54 19.25 -12.00
C ALA A 179 -14.47 20.31 -13.13
N GLU A 180 -13.99 19.92 -14.31
CA GLU A 180 -14.00 20.74 -15.53
C GLU A 180 -15.32 20.70 -16.32
N GLY A 181 -16.31 19.93 -15.87
CA GLY A 181 -17.57 19.74 -16.60
C GLY A 181 -17.46 18.79 -17.82
N ARG A 182 -16.31 18.13 -18.01
CA ARG A 182 -16.05 17.15 -19.09
C ARG A 182 -16.57 15.77 -18.70
N THR A 183 -17.89 15.70 -18.52
CA THR A 183 -18.61 14.54 -17.95
C THR A 183 -18.38 13.25 -18.73
N ASP A 184 -18.36 13.29 -20.05
CA ASP A 184 -18.19 12.08 -20.87
C ASP A 184 -16.79 11.49 -20.75
N GLU A 185 -15.76 12.34 -20.67
CA GLU A 185 -14.38 11.93 -20.48
C GLU A 185 -14.16 11.38 -19.06
N ALA A 186 -14.77 12.02 -18.06
CA ALA A 186 -14.78 11.52 -16.69
C ALA A 186 -15.41 10.12 -16.60
N ARG A 187 -16.56 9.91 -17.25
CA ARG A 187 -17.20 8.58 -17.32
C ARG A 187 -16.34 7.56 -18.05
N ALA A 188 -15.67 7.94 -19.13
CA ALA A 188 -14.77 7.05 -19.87
C ALA A 188 -13.59 6.58 -19.02
N GLU A 189 -12.98 7.47 -18.24
CA GLU A 189 -11.90 7.11 -17.31
C GLU A 189 -12.39 6.18 -16.19
N LEU A 190 -13.58 6.42 -15.62
CA LEU A 190 -14.14 5.56 -14.58
C LEU A 190 -14.49 4.17 -15.10
N ARG A 191 -14.98 4.06 -16.34
CA ARG A 191 -15.25 2.77 -17.00
C ARG A 191 -14.00 1.91 -17.14
N ARG A 192 -12.85 2.52 -17.47
CA ARG A 192 -11.55 1.81 -17.52
C ARG A 192 -11.19 1.12 -16.21
N VAL A 193 -11.71 1.62 -15.08
CA VAL A 193 -11.51 1.01 -13.76
C VAL A 193 -12.64 0.03 -13.43
N SER A 194 -13.90 0.40 -13.63
CA SER A 194 -15.05 -0.45 -13.27
C SER A 194 -15.09 -1.76 -14.05
N ASP A 195 -14.64 -1.74 -15.30
CA ASP A 195 -14.74 -2.86 -16.23
C ASP A 195 -13.48 -3.75 -16.22
N ASP A 196 -12.39 -3.27 -15.63
CA ASP A 196 -11.15 -4.05 -15.52
C ASP A 196 -11.25 -5.05 -14.37
N ILE A 197 -11.34 -6.34 -14.69
CA ILE A 197 -11.45 -7.44 -13.72
C ILE A 197 -10.26 -7.53 -12.75
N ARG A 198 -9.12 -6.91 -13.10
CA ARG A 198 -7.93 -6.87 -12.24
C ARG A 198 -8.04 -5.81 -11.15
N ALA A 199 -8.98 -4.87 -11.27
CA ALA A 199 -9.28 -3.92 -10.20
C ALA A 199 -9.95 -4.64 -9.03
N GLY A 200 -9.49 -4.35 -7.81
CA GLY A 200 -10.15 -4.81 -6.60
C GLY A 200 -11.63 -4.41 -6.59
N ALA A 201 -12.49 -5.26 -6.01
CA ALA A 201 -13.95 -5.04 -6.01
C ALA A 201 -14.32 -3.66 -5.47
N ALA A 202 -13.71 -3.24 -4.36
CA ALA A 202 -13.97 -1.93 -3.76
C ALA A 202 -13.57 -0.76 -4.67
N LEU A 203 -12.49 -0.91 -5.45
CA LEU A 203 -12.05 0.13 -6.38
C LEU A 203 -13.02 0.25 -7.56
N ARG A 204 -13.53 -0.89 -8.06
CA ARG A 204 -14.57 -0.92 -9.10
C ARG A 204 -15.87 -0.30 -8.59
N ASP A 205 -16.30 -0.63 -7.39
CA ASP A 205 -17.53 -0.10 -6.80
C ASP A 205 -17.42 1.39 -6.54
N ARG A 206 -16.25 1.86 -6.08
CA ARG A 206 -15.94 3.28 -5.98
C ARG A 206 -15.99 3.98 -7.35
N ALA A 207 -15.42 3.40 -8.40
CA ALA A 207 -15.48 3.97 -9.75
C ALA A 207 -16.93 4.08 -10.25
N LYS A 208 -17.75 3.05 -10.03
CA LYS A 208 -19.20 3.07 -10.34
C LYS A 208 -19.95 4.13 -9.54
N ALA A 209 -19.67 4.24 -8.24
CA ALA A 209 -20.31 5.22 -7.37
C ALA A 209 -19.93 6.66 -7.75
N LEU A 210 -18.70 6.90 -8.20
CA LEU A 210 -18.30 8.19 -8.78
C LEU A 210 -19.02 8.44 -10.10
N ALA A 211 -19.09 7.44 -10.99
CA ALA A 211 -19.74 7.59 -12.30
C ALA A 211 -21.25 7.87 -12.19
N ALA A 212 -21.91 7.35 -11.16
CA ALA A 212 -23.32 7.60 -10.88
C ALA A 212 -23.62 9.04 -10.40
N LYS A 213 -22.59 9.79 -9.97
CA LYS A 213 -22.71 11.20 -9.53
C LYS A 213 -22.42 12.21 -10.64
N LEU A 214 -21.96 11.73 -11.81
CA LEU A 214 -21.65 12.52 -13.00
C LEU A 214 -22.83 12.52 -13.96
#